data_AF-A0A835ZBW0-F1
#
_entry.id   AF-A0A835ZBW0-F1
#
_cell.length_a   1.000
_cell.length_b   1.000
_cell.length_c   1.000
_cell.angle_alpha   90.00
_cell.angle_beta   90.00
_cell.angle_gamma   90.00
#
_symmetry.space_group_name_H-M   'P 1'
#
loop_
_entity.id
_entity.type
_entity.pdbx_description
1 polymer ?
#
loop_
_entity_poly.entity_id
_entity_poly.type
_entity_poly.pdbx_seq_one_letter_code
_entity_poly.pdbx_strand_id
1 'polypeptide(L)'
;MYYEKLGGIDVEALKLRGVGFKQLLWHYMYQMEYLWSVICPRIEDRSTIVLDMHGVNMKDIGGEVLQFIKVAVAMLATHYPARSNCIFIINVPTWFSMVFRLIRPLLNEGTRQKIRPYDASQYQNALREWVDSDELPREYGGTSPHPLFQHPWEQELVQHVRTTLSKANAELEAV
;
A
#
# COMPACT_ATOMS: atom_id res chain seq x y z
N MET A 1 -0.78 9.05 -6.87
CA MET A 1 -1.36 7.70 -6.58
C MET A 1 -0.48 6.98 -5.58
N TYR A 2 -0.99 6.01 -4.83
CA TYR A 2 -0.20 5.22 -3.88
C TYR A 2 -0.21 3.74 -4.30
N TYR A 3 0.98 3.14 -4.47
CA TYR A 3 1.14 1.80 -5.03
C TYR A 3 1.67 0.83 -3.97
N GLU A 4 1.05 -0.34 -3.86
CA GLU A 4 1.55 -1.45 -3.06
C GLU A 4 1.74 -2.67 -3.96
N LYS A 5 2.99 -3.16 -4.08
CA LYS A 5 3.28 -4.46 -4.70
C LYS A 5 3.31 -5.51 -3.62
N LEU A 6 2.32 -6.40 -3.64
CA LEU A 6 2.14 -7.43 -2.61
C LEU A 6 2.96 -8.68 -2.91
N GLY A 7 3.20 -8.97 -4.18
CA GLY A 7 4.06 -10.07 -4.60
C GLY A 7 5.52 -9.85 -4.22
N GLY A 8 6.22 -10.92 -3.86
CA GLY A 8 7.64 -10.89 -3.51
C GLY A 8 7.95 -10.48 -2.06
N ILE A 9 6.94 -10.17 -1.25
CA ILE A 9 7.12 -9.96 0.19
C ILE A 9 7.38 -11.32 0.86
N ASP A 10 8.64 -11.57 1.23
CA ASP A 10 9.04 -12.75 1.98
C ASP A 10 8.92 -12.50 3.49
N VAL A 11 7.73 -12.78 4.02
CA VAL A 11 7.41 -12.59 5.45
C VAL A 11 8.29 -13.45 6.35
N GLU A 12 8.67 -14.65 5.92
CA GLU A 12 9.53 -15.54 6.70
C GLU A 12 10.96 -14.99 6.76
N ALA A 13 11.52 -14.52 5.64
CA ALA A 13 12.82 -13.89 5.63
C ALA A 13 12.87 -12.57 6.41
N LEU A 14 11.75 -11.83 6.49
CA LEU A 14 11.62 -10.64 7.34
C LEU A 14 11.67 -11.02 8.82
N LYS A 15 10.93 -12.03 9.24
CA LYS A 15 10.96 -12.55 10.63
C LYS A 15 12.34 -13.02 11.04
N LEU A 16 13.03 -13.77 10.18
CA LEU A 16 14.39 -14.25 10.43
C LEU A 16 15.39 -13.09 10.65
N ARG A 17 15.08 -11.89 10.15
CA ARG A 17 15.85 -10.66 10.37
C ARG A 17 15.32 -9.78 11.51
N GLY A 18 14.39 -10.30 12.33
CA GLY A 18 13.81 -9.58 13.46
C GLY A 18 12.67 -8.63 13.09
N VAL A 19 12.20 -8.64 11.83
CA VAL A 19 11.04 -7.85 11.39
C VAL A 19 9.78 -8.70 11.57
N GLY A 20 9.19 -8.61 12.77
CA GLY A 20 7.95 -9.30 13.11
C GLY A 20 6.70 -8.51 12.75
N PHE A 21 5.55 -9.08 13.10
CA PHE A 21 4.22 -8.51 12.87
C PHE A 21 4.09 -7.04 13.32
N LYS A 22 4.60 -6.73 14.51
CA LYS A 22 4.55 -5.39 15.09
C LYS A 22 5.37 -4.38 14.28
N GLN A 23 6.57 -4.77 13.85
CA GLN A 23 7.44 -3.92 13.03
C GLN A 23 6.80 -3.63 11.67
N LEU A 24 6.16 -4.63 11.05
CA LEU A 24 5.43 -4.44 9.80
C LEU A 24 4.26 -3.47 9.96
N LEU A 25 3.48 -3.61 11.03
CA LEU A 25 2.35 -2.69 11.28
C LEU A 25 2.83 -1.27 11.56
N TRP A 26 3.89 -1.10 12.34
CA TRP A 26 4.48 0.21 12.58
C TRP A 26 5.06 0.84 11.32
N HIS A 27 5.71 0.05 10.48
CA HIS A 27 6.19 0.51 9.19
C HIS A 27 5.03 0.96 8.29
N TYR A 28 3.96 0.19 8.22
CA TYR A 28 2.77 0.55 7.45
C TYR A 28 2.09 1.83 7.98
N MET A 29 1.92 1.92 9.29
CA MET A 29 1.37 3.12 9.95
C MET A 29 2.25 4.34 9.71
N TYR A 30 3.58 4.19 9.78
CA TYR A 30 4.51 5.28 9.49
C TYR A 30 4.38 5.79 8.06
N GLN A 31 4.25 4.89 7.07
CA GLN A 31 4.02 5.29 5.68
C GLN A 31 2.70 6.06 5.51
N MET A 32 1.63 5.59 6.17
CA MET A 32 0.33 6.27 6.14
C MET A 32 0.39 7.65 6.80
N GLU A 33 1.03 7.76 7.96
CA GLU A 33 1.25 9.04 8.63
C GLU A 33 2.07 10.00 7.78
N TYR A 34 3.15 9.54 7.15
CA TYR A 34 3.94 10.39 6.28
C TYR A 34 3.13 10.88 5.07
N LEU A 35 2.36 9.98 4.45
CA LEU A 35 1.46 10.35 3.36
C LEU A 35 0.47 11.43 3.80
N TRP A 36 -0.21 11.25 4.93
CA TRP A 36 -1.32 12.13 5.34
C TRP A 36 -0.90 13.35 6.15
N SER A 37 0.31 13.40 6.68
CA SER A 37 0.81 14.52 7.48
C SER A 37 1.85 15.35 6.74
N VAL A 38 2.52 14.80 5.72
CA VAL A 38 3.57 15.50 4.96
C VAL A 38 3.18 15.72 3.51
N ILE A 39 2.83 14.67 2.77
CA ILE A 39 2.57 14.78 1.32
C ILE A 39 1.18 15.36 1.04
N CYS A 40 0.17 14.86 1.76
CA CYS A 40 -1.25 15.20 1.59
C CYS A 40 -1.89 15.65 2.91
N PRO A 41 -1.43 16.79 3.49
CA PRO A 41 -1.81 17.21 4.84
C PRO A 41 -3.25 17.74 4.95
N ARG A 42 -3.90 18.11 3.85
CA ARG A 42 -5.23 18.74 3.91
C ARG A 42 -6.26 17.70 4.23
N ILE A 43 -7.26 18.02 5.04
CA ILE A 43 -8.29 17.05 5.46
C ILE A 43 -9.15 16.56 4.29
N GLU A 44 -9.25 17.34 3.23
CA GLU A 44 -9.95 17.03 1.98
C GLU A 44 -9.13 16.12 1.07
N ASP A 45 -7.82 15.98 1.28
CA ASP A 45 -6.97 15.18 0.41
C ASP A 45 -7.42 13.72 0.43
N ARG A 46 -7.40 13.12 -0.77
CA ARG A 46 -7.77 11.72 -1.00
C ARG A 46 -6.71 11.03 -1.84
N SER A 47 -6.57 9.72 -1.67
CA SER A 47 -5.66 8.91 -2.48
C SER A 47 -6.41 7.87 -3.32
N THR A 48 -5.90 7.65 -4.53
CA THR A 48 -6.16 6.42 -5.27
C THR A 48 -5.06 5.43 -4.93
N ILE A 49 -5.46 4.27 -4.40
CA ILE A 49 -4.58 3.18 -3.99
C ILE A 49 -4.60 2.12 -5.09
N VAL A 50 -3.43 1.59 -5.45
CA VAL A 50 -3.27 0.47 -6.38
C VAL A 50 -2.57 -0.67 -5.65
N LEU A 51 -3.31 -1.75 -5.39
CA LEU A 51 -2.79 -2.99 -4.81
C LEU A 51 -2.51 -3.98 -5.92
N ASP A 52 -1.24 -4.24 -6.21
CA ASP A 52 -0.82 -5.20 -7.22
C ASP A 52 -0.65 -6.60 -6.59
N MET A 53 -1.53 -7.51 -7.01
CA MET A 53 -1.53 -8.91 -6.57
C MET A 53 -0.66 -9.83 -7.44
N HIS A 54 0.02 -9.30 -8.46
CA HIS A 54 0.92 -10.10 -9.28
C HIS A 54 1.98 -10.78 -8.41
N GLY A 55 2.15 -12.10 -8.58
CA GLY A 55 3.12 -12.89 -7.82
C GLY A 55 2.69 -13.27 -6.40
N VAL A 56 1.48 -12.91 -5.96
CA VAL A 56 0.93 -13.39 -4.69
C VAL A 56 0.44 -14.84 -4.86
N ASN A 57 0.90 -15.76 -4.01
CA ASN A 57 0.39 -17.12 -4.01
C ASN A 57 -0.67 -17.31 -2.93
N MET A 58 -1.69 -18.13 -3.20
CA MET A 58 -2.77 -18.41 -2.24
C MET A 58 -2.25 -18.96 -0.91
N LYS A 59 -1.18 -19.78 -0.95
CA LYS A 59 -0.53 -20.36 0.24
C LYS A 59 0.11 -19.31 1.16
N ASP A 60 0.49 -18.16 0.60
CA ASP A 60 1.12 -17.06 1.35
C ASP A 60 0.06 -16.24 2.10
N ILE A 61 -1.21 -16.32 1.69
CA ILE A 61 -2.36 -15.68 2.35
C ILE A 61 -2.89 -16.59 3.49
N GLY A 62 -2.01 -16.89 4.43
CA GLY A 62 -2.28 -17.68 5.63
C GLY A 62 -2.35 -16.84 6.91
N GLY A 63 -2.43 -17.52 8.06
CA GLY A 63 -2.74 -16.97 9.39
C GLY A 63 -2.22 -15.55 9.67
N GLU A 64 -0.91 -15.33 9.56
CA GLU A 64 -0.32 -14.03 9.89
C GLU A 64 -0.55 -12.95 8.83
N VAL A 65 -0.46 -13.28 7.54
CA VAL A 65 -0.72 -12.30 6.46
C VAL A 65 -2.18 -11.88 6.46
N LEU A 66 -3.10 -12.84 6.63
CA LEU A 66 -4.53 -12.53 6.76
C LEU A 66 -4.80 -11.70 8.03
N GLN A 67 -4.13 -12.00 9.14
CA GLN A 67 -4.23 -11.20 10.35
C GLN A 67 -3.70 -9.78 10.13
N PHE A 68 -2.58 -9.63 9.42
CA PHE A 68 -2.01 -8.32 9.08
C PHE A 68 -3.00 -7.50 8.25
N ILE A 69 -3.58 -8.09 7.20
CA ILE A 69 -4.59 -7.43 6.36
C ILE A 69 -5.77 -6.96 7.21
N LYS A 70 -6.29 -7.82 8.10
CA LYS A 70 -7.42 -7.46 8.98
C LYS A 70 -7.09 -6.29 9.91
N VAL A 71 -5.90 -6.30 10.52
CA VAL A 71 -5.47 -5.23 11.42
C VAL A 71 -5.19 -3.94 10.64
N ALA A 72 -4.55 -4.02 9.47
CA ALA A 72 -4.31 -2.87 8.61
C ALA A 72 -5.63 -2.22 8.16
N VAL A 73 -6.61 -3.03 7.70
CA VAL A 73 -7.93 -2.53 7.31
C VAL A 73 -8.64 -1.85 8.47
N ALA A 74 -8.63 -2.45 9.66
CA ALA A 74 -9.22 -1.85 10.85
C ALA A 74 -8.53 -0.53 11.23
N MET A 75 -7.19 -0.51 11.23
CA MET A 75 -6.37 0.67 11.50
C MET A 75 -6.70 1.80 10.53
N LEU A 76 -6.71 1.53 9.22
CA LEU A 76 -7.03 2.55 8.21
C LEU A 76 -8.45 3.11 8.38
N ALA A 77 -9.42 2.24 8.69
CA ALA A 77 -10.80 2.65 8.90
C ALA A 77 -10.96 3.54 10.14
N THR A 78 -10.18 3.30 11.19
CA THR A 78 -10.22 4.07 12.44
C THR A 78 -9.45 5.39 12.34
N HIS A 79 -8.22 5.37 11.80
CA HIS A 79 -7.32 6.52 11.84
C HIS A 79 -7.43 7.44 10.63
N TYR A 80 -7.80 6.91 9.46
CA TYR A 80 -7.85 7.67 8.21
C TYR A 80 -9.21 7.53 7.50
N PRO A 81 -10.32 7.82 8.21
CA PRO A 81 -11.65 7.67 7.65
C PRO A 81 -11.81 8.56 6.42
N ALA A 82 -12.48 8.03 5.39
CA ALA A 82 -12.77 8.73 4.14
C ALA A 82 -11.57 9.22 3.32
N ARG A 83 -10.32 8.84 3.64
CA ARG A 83 -9.12 9.24 2.89
C ARG A 83 -8.93 8.53 1.54
N SER A 84 -9.60 7.41 1.29
CA SER A 84 -9.57 6.75 -0.01
C SER A 84 -10.56 7.41 -0.99
N ASN A 85 -10.07 7.77 -2.18
CA ASN A 85 -10.90 8.11 -3.34
C ASN A 85 -11.35 6.83 -4.07
N CYS A 86 -10.39 5.96 -4.39
CA CYS A 86 -10.60 4.68 -5.08
C CYS A 86 -9.51 3.67 -4.67
N ILE A 87 -9.83 2.38 -4.71
CA ILE A 87 -8.91 1.28 -4.42
C ILE A 87 -8.93 0.31 -5.60
N PHE A 88 -7.92 0.39 -6.46
CA PHE A 88 -7.70 -0.60 -7.51
C PHE A 88 -7.00 -1.80 -6.91
N ILE A 89 -7.53 -2.99 -7.18
CA ILE A 89 -6.83 -4.26 -6.89
C ILE A 89 -6.59 -4.89 -8.25
N ILE A 90 -5.33 -4.92 -8.68
CA ILE A 90 -4.96 -5.31 -10.04
C ILE A 90 -4.28 -6.67 -10.03
N ASN A 91 -4.27 -7.31 -11.20
CA ASN A 91 -3.77 -8.67 -11.36
C ASN A 91 -4.45 -9.65 -10.38
N VAL A 92 -5.77 -9.47 -10.14
CA VAL A 92 -6.46 -10.32 -9.15
C VAL A 92 -6.43 -11.79 -9.59
N PRO A 93 -5.97 -12.70 -8.72
CA PRO A 93 -5.99 -14.12 -9.01
C PRO A 93 -7.42 -14.67 -8.90
N THR A 94 -7.67 -15.84 -9.51
CA THR A 94 -8.99 -16.48 -9.50
C THR A 94 -9.53 -16.77 -8.09
N TRP A 95 -8.65 -16.92 -7.11
CA TRP A 95 -8.99 -17.15 -5.71
C TRP A 95 -9.25 -15.85 -4.90
N PHE A 96 -9.06 -14.66 -5.46
CA PHE A 96 -9.22 -13.37 -4.77
C PHE A 96 -10.57 -13.25 -4.05
N SER A 97 -11.65 -13.68 -4.71
CA SER A 97 -13.02 -13.60 -4.17
C SER A 97 -13.17 -14.33 -2.83
N MET A 98 -12.42 -15.41 -2.61
CA MET A 98 -12.43 -16.15 -1.35
C MET A 98 -11.81 -15.34 -0.21
N VAL A 99 -10.66 -14.72 -0.46
CA VAL A 99 -9.98 -13.86 0.51
C VAL A 99 -10.80 -12.60 0.77
N PHE A 100 -11.34 -11.99 -0.28
CA PHE A 100 -12.17 -10.79 -0.15
C PHE A 100 -13.41 -11.04 0.71
N ARG A 101 -14.04 -12.22 0.62
CA ARG A 101 -15.17 -12.60 1.49
C ARG A 101 -14.80 -12.59 2.98
N LEU A 102 -13.55 -12.89 3.34
CA LEU A 102 -13.07 -12.87 4.73
C LEU A 102 -12.82 -11.44 5.25
N ILE A 103 -12.44 -10.52 4.35
CA ILE A 103 -12.14 -9.12 4.69
C ILE A 103 -13.39 -8.22 4.61
N ARG A 104 -14.34 -8.54 3.72
CA ARG A 104 -15.56 -7.74 3.46
C ARG A 104 -16.34 -7.32 4.71
N PRO A 105 -16.49 -8.13 5.77
CA PRO A 105 -17.18 -7.71 6.99
C PRO A 105 -16.53 -6.54 7.72
N LEU A 106 -15.22 -6.33 7.56
CA LEU A 106 -14.47 -5.23 8.16
C LEU A 106 -14.60 -3.91 7.37
N LEU A 107 -15.11 -3.98 6.14
CA LEU A 107 -15.25 -2.83 5.27
C LEU A 107 -16.64 -2.21 5.43
N ASN A 108 -16.69 -0.90 5.66
CA ASN A 108 -17.93 -0.15 5.57
C ASN A 108 -18.40 -0.04 4.10
N GLU A 109 -19.66 0.36 3.90
CA GLU A 109 -20.27 0.38 2.58
C GLU A 109 -19.57 1.35 1.62
N GLY A 110 -19.18 2.53 2.10
CA GLY A 110 -18.46 3.52 1.29
C GLY A 110 -17.11 3.00 0.79
N THR A 111 -16.38 2.23 1.60
CA THR A 111 -15.12 1.60 1.18
C THR A 111 -15.37 0.47 0.19
N ARG A 112 -16.41 -0.36 0.39
CA ARG A 112 -16.75 -1.45 -0.54
C ARG A 112 -17.04 -0.93 -1.96
N GLN A 113 -17.73 0.21 -2.08
CA GLN A 113 -18.05 0.83 -3.35
C GLN A 113 -16.82 1.41 -4.09
N LYS A 114 -15.74 1.69 -3.35
CA LYS A 114 -14.49 2.25 -3.90
C LYS A 114 -13.52 1.17 -4.40
N ILE A 115 -13.74 -0.09 -4.01
CA ILE A 115 -12.88 -1.21 -4.40
C ILE A 115 -13.21 -1.66 -5.82
N ARG A 116 -12.20 -1.69 -6.68
CA ARG A 116 -12.30 -2.06 -8.09
C ARG A 116 -11.28 -3.17 -8.41
N PRO A 117 -11.70 -4.45 -8.36
CA PRO A 117 -10.82 -5.55 -8.73
C PRO A 117 -10.76 -5.70 -10.26
N TYR A 118 -9.56 -5.87 -10.79
CA TYR A 118 -9.32 -6.11 -12.23
C TYR A 118 -8.32 -7.24 -12.44
N ASP A 119 -8.63 -8.13 -13.39
CA ASP A 119 -7.68 -9.15 -13.81
C ASP A 119 -6.53 -8.56 -14.65
N ALA A 120 -5.55 -9.39 -14.98
CA ALA A 120 -4.34 -9.01 -15.72
C ALA A 120 -4.62 -8.40 -17.11
N SER A 121 -5.75 -8.72 -17.74
CA SER A 121 -6.11 -8.25 -19.07
C SER A 121 -6.84 -6.91 -19.07
N GLN A 122 -7.46 -6.55 -17.95
CA GLN A 122 -8.37 -5.39 -17.85
C GLN A 122 -7.73 -4.19 -17.15
N TYR A 123 -6.82 -4.43 -16.20
CA TYR A 123 -6.41 -3.38 -15.25
C TYR A 123 -5.74 -2.18 -15.92
N GLN A 124 -4.94 -2.38 -16.96
CA GLN A 124 -4.22 -1.26 -17.61
C GLN A 124 -5.19 -0.28 -18.27
N ASN A 125 -6.22 -0.78 -18.94
CA ASN A 125 -7.23 0.09 -19.56
C ASN A 125 -8.00 0.86 -18.48
N ALA A 126 -8.42 0.18 -17.41
CA ALA A 126 -9.12 0.81 -16.30
C ALA A 126 -8.27 1.88 -15.58
N LEU A 127 -6.95 1.67 -15.45
CA LEU A 127 -6.06 2.68 -14.88
C LEU A 127 -5.88 3.89 -15.82
N ARG A 128 -5.69 3.68 -17.12
CA ARG A 128 -5.56 4.78 -18.10
C ARG A 128 -6.83 5.63 -18.24
N GLU A 129 -8.00 5.03 -18.02
CA GLU A 129 -9.27 5.78 -17.96
C GLU A 129 -9.41 6.61 -16.67
N TRP A 130 -8.64 6.26 -15.62
CA TRP A 130 -8.75 6.89 -14.30
C TRP A 130 -7.71 7.99 -14.07
N VAL A 131 -6.50 7.83 -14.61
CA VAL A 131 -5.38 8.75 -14.40
C VAL A 131 -4.71 9.09 -15.73
N ASP A 132 -4.20 10.32 -15.83
CA ASP A 132 -3.41 10.76 -16.96
C ASP A 132 -2.18 9.85 -17.16
N SER A 133 -1.86 9.59 -18.43
CA SER A 133 -0.86 8.57 -18.76
C SER A 133 0.53 8.93 -18.25
N ASP A 134 0.90 10.21 -18.20
CA ASP A 134 2.18 10.70 -17.67
C ASP A 134 2.29 10.67 -16.14
N GLU A 135 1.18 10.47 -15.43
CA GLU A 135 1.16 10.22 -13.99
C GLU A 135 1.14 8.71 -13.65
N LEU A 136 0.94 7.85 -14.66
CA LEU A 136 0.88 6.40 -14.51
C LEU A 136 2.24 5.75 -14.86
N PRO A 137 2.81 4.91 -13.96
CA PRO A 137 4.03 4.16 -14.26
C PRO A 137 3.92 3.30 -15.52
N ARG A 138 5.02 3.20 -16.26
CA ARG A 138 5.09 2.44 -17.53
C ARG A 138 4.67 0.99 -17.41
N GLU A 139 5.01 0.35 -16.29
CA GLU A 139 4.63 -1.04 -16.04
C GLU A 139 3.13 -1.25 -15.81
N TYR A 140 2.39 -0.19 -15.47
CA TYR A 140 0.94 -0.20 -15.39
C TYR A 140 0.27 0.38 -16.64
N GLY A 141 1.04 0.54 -17.72
CA GLY A 141 0.54 0.94 -19.02
C GLY A 141 0.57 2.44 -19.29
N GLY A 142 1.17 3.24 -18.43
CA GLY A 142 1.32 4.68 -18.64
C GLY A 142 2.62 5.08 -19.34
N THR A 143 2.91 6.37 -19.27
CA THR A 143 4.05 7.06 -19.88
C THR A 143 4.86 7.87 -18.89
N SER A 144 4.63 7.71 -17.57
CA SER A 144 5.32 8.50 -16.56
C SER A 144 6.84 8.49 -16.75
N PRO A 145 7.51 9.66 -16.59
CA PRO A 145 8.96 9.73 -16.64
C PRO A 145 9.61 9.07 -15.42
N HIS A 146 8.85 8.88 -14.34
CA HIS A 146 9.33 8.27 -13.11
C HIS A 146 9.05 6.76 -13.09
N PRO A 147 10.07 5.91 -12.89
CA PRO A 147 9.85 4.50 -12.60
C PRO A 147 9.03 4.31 -11.32
N LEU A 148 8.35 3.18 -11.19
CA LEU A 148 7.64 2.86 -9.95
C LEU A 148 8.61 2.88 -8.76
N PHE A 149 8.16 3.45 -7.65
CA PHE A 149 8.93 3.64 -6.41
C PHE A 149 10.18 4.53 -6.57
N GLN A 150 10.27 5.28 -7.66
CA GLN A 150 11.34 6.27 -7.89
C GLN A 150 10.79 7.66 -8.16
N HIS A 151 9.50 7.89 -7.89
CA HIS A 151 8.91 9.21 -7.98
C HIS A 151 9.47 10.11 -6.85
N PRO A 152 9.58 11.44 -7.06
CA PRO A 152 10.24 12.35 -6.11
C PRO A 152 9.72 12.26 -4.67
N TRP A 153 8.41 12.08 -4.47
CA TRP A 153 7.81 11.94 -3.13
C TRP A 153 8.33 10.72 -2.36
N GLU A 154 8.57 9.59 -3.03
CA GLU A 154 9.15 8.41 -2.42
C GLU A 154 10.61 8.64 -2.04
N GLN A 155 11.36 9.37 -2.87
CA GLN A 155 12.74 9.75 -2.55
C GLN A 155 12.80 10.69 -1.35
N GLU A 156 11.85 11.63 -1.25
CA GLU A 156 11.70 12.51 -0.09
C GLU A 156 11.42 11.72 1.19
N LEU A 157 10.50 10.74 1.15
CA LEU A 157 10.25 9.83 2.27
C LEU A 157 11.52 9.09 2.69
N VAL A 158 12.24 8.49 1.73
CA VAL A 158 13.49 7.77 2.01
C VAL A 158 14.53 8.69 2.64
N GLN A 159 14.67 9.91 2.11
CA GLN A 159 15.62 10.89 2.64
C GLN A 159 15.22 11.38 4.04
N HIS A 160 13.92 11.58 4.27
CA HIS A 160 13.39 11.93 5.58
C HIS A 160 13.68 10.83 6.61
N VAL A 161 13.43 9.56 6.28
CA VAL A 161 13.77 8.41 7.13
C VAL A 161 15.26 8.37 7.45
N ARG A 162 16.13 8.47 6.43
CA ARG A 162 17.60 8.47 6.62
C ARG A 162 18.06 9.58 7.56
N THR A 163 17.52 10.77 7.37
CA THR A 163 17.87 11.94 8.19
C THR A 163 17.44 11.74 9.64
N THR A 164 16.21 11.24 9.86
CA THR A 164 15.67 10.98 11.19
C THR A 164 16.46 9.90 11.92
N LEU A 165 16.79 8.79 11.25
CA LEU A 165 17.59 7.71 11.84
C LEU A 165 19.02 8.16 12.16
N SER A 166 19.66 8.95 11.29
CA SER A 166 21.01 9.48 11.54
C SER A 166 21.04 10.36 12.79
N LYS A 167 20.01 11.18 13.02
CA LYS A 167 19.90 12.00 14.23
C LYS A 167 19.69 11.16 15.48
N ALA A 168 18.75 10.22 15.42
CA ALA A 168 18.46 9.33 16.55
C ALA A 168 19.68 8.49 16.96
N ASN A 169 20.45 7.99 15.99
CA ASN A 169 21.67 7.24 16.29
C ASN A 169 22.73 8.13 16.95
N ALA A 170 22.94 9.36 16.45
CA ALA A 170 23.87 10.30 17.05
C ALA A 170 23.49 10.67 18.49
N GLU A 171 22.19 10.80 18.78
CA GLU A 171 21.69 11.05 20.14
C GLU A 171 21.91 9.84 21.07
N LEU A 172 21.74 8.62 20.57
CA LEU A 172 22.01 7.40 21.34
C LEU A 172 23.49 7.19 21.65
N GLU A 173 24.38 7.55 20.73
CA GLU A 173 25.84 7.48 20.93
C GLU A 173 26.37 8.56 21.89
N ALA A 174 25.58 9.61 22.15
CA ALA A 174 25.93 10.69 23.07
C ALA A 174 25.55 10.42 24.54
N VAL A 175 24.94 9.26 24.84
CA VAL A 175 24.49 8.83 26.19
C VAL A 175 25.31 7.64 26.67
#